data_AF-A0A1V1PC32-F1
#
_entry.id   AF-A0A1V1PC32-F1
#
_cell.length_a   1.000
_cell.length_b   1.000
_cell.length_c   1.000
_cell.angle_alpha   90.00
_cell.angle_beta   90.00
_cell.angle_gamma   90.00
#
_symmetry.space_group_name_H-M   'P 1'
#
loop_
_entity.id
_entity.type
_entity.pdbx_description
1 polymer ?
#
loop_
_entity_poly.entity_id
_entity_poly.type
_entity_poly.pdbx_seq_one_letter_code
_entity_poly.pdbx_strand_id
1 'polypeptide(L)'
;MHWVKPYARLSGFPGTFLHGFSSMARVAEIIIKNRLSGRADRLESLDVRFVRPLMLPNIISVYMYQDDIWIGHAPGGAAYLSGQFSINKS
;
A
#
# COMPACT_ATOMS: atom_id res chain seq x y z
N MET A 1 9.93 -14.69 5.50
CA MET A 1 9.08 -13.63 6.09
C MET A 1 7.63 -13.74 5.62
N HIS A 2 7.39 -13.70 4.32
CA HIS A 2 6.04 -13.53 3.77
C HIS A 2 5.26 -14.85 3.58
N TRP A 3 5.95 -15.99 3.54
CA TRP A 3 5.32 -17.31 3.34
C TRP A 3 5.65 -18.36 4.41
N VAL A 4 6.82 -18.29 5.09
CA VAL A 4 7.15 -19.20 6.22
C VAL A 4 7.06 -18.48 7.56
N LYS A 5 6.09 -18.90 8.39
CA LYS A 5 5.83 -18.36 9.73
C LYS A 5 7.01 -18.51 10.72
N PRO A 6 7.69 -19.67 10.84
CA PRO A 6 8.92 -19.79 11.63
C PRO A 6 9.99 -18.74 11.30
N TYR A 7 10.32 -18.54 10.02
CA TYR A 7 11.32 -17.55 9.61
C TYR A 7 10.89 -16.12 9.93
N ALA A 8 9.59 -15.81 9.84
CA ALA A 8 9.08 -14.51 10.25
C ALA A 8 9.28 -14.24 11.75
N ARG A 9 9.03 -15.26 12.58
CA ARG A 9 9.25 -15.20 14.03
C ARG A 9 10.71 -15.05 14.40
N LEU A 10 11.60 -15.80 13.76
CA LEU A 10 13.05 -15.68 13.96
C LEU A 10 13.58 -14.28 13.63
N SER A 11 12.90 -13.57 12.74
CA SER A 11 13.27 -12.22 12.33
C SER A 11 12.53 -11.12 13.12
N GLY A 12 11.88 -11.46 14.23
CA GLY A 12 11.24 -10.51 15.15
C GLY A 12 9.79 -10.13 14.84
N PHE A 13 9.14 -10.77 13.86
CA PHE A 13 7.73 -10.50 13.53
C PHE A 13 6.79 -11.55 14.14
N PRO A 14 5.56 -11.18 14.52
CA PRO A 14 4.62 -12.13 15.15
C PRO A 14 4.19 -13.28 14.21
N GLY A 15 4.37 -13.12 12.90
CA GLY A 15 4.02 -14.10 11.86
C GLY A 15 4.29 -13.58 10.45
N THR A 16 3.66 -14.21 9.46
CA THR A 16 3.75 -13.80 8.06
C THR A 16 3.00 -12.50 7.81
N PHE A 17 3.63 -11.58 7.07
CA PHE A 17 3.05 -10.30 6.67
C PHE A 17 3.10 -10.14 5.16
N LEU A 18 2.25 -9.28 4.61
CA LEU A 18 2.21 -8.97 3.19
C LEU A 18 3.50 -8.29 2.74
N HIS A 19 3.97 -8.57 1.53
CA HIS A 19 5.08 -7.84 0.93
C HIS A 19 4.71 -6.36 0.77
N GLY A 20 5.63 -5.46 1.16
CA GLY A 20 5.44 -4.02 0.97
C GLY A 20 5.16 -3.66 -0.49
N PHE A 21 5.89 -4.26 -1.43
CA PHE A 21 5.64 -4.08 -2.87
C PHE A 21 4.28 -4.58 -3.35
N SER A 22 3.70 -5.60 -2.71
CA SER A 22 2.32 -6.01 -3.01
C SER A 22 1.32 -4.95 -2.55
N SER A 23 1.54 -4.33 -1.39
CA SER A 23 0.74 -3.18 -0.93
C SER A 23 0.88 -1.98 -1.88
N MET A 24 2.09 -1.67 -2.33
CA MET A 24 2.35 -0.60 -3.29
C MET A 24 1.69 -0.86 -4.64
N ALA A 25 1.84 -2.07 -5.20
CA ALA A 25 1.17 -2.46 -6.44
C ALA A 25 -0.34 -2.33 -6.33
N ARG A 26 -0.91 -2.75 -5.18
CA ARG A 26 -2.36 -2.60 -4.93
C ARG A 26 -2.81 -1.14 -4.88
N VAL A 27 -2.00 -0.24 -4.33
CA VAL A 27 -2.26 1.20 -4.38
C VAL A 27 -2.24 1.71 -5.82
N ALA A 28 -1.21 1.36 -6.59
CA ALA A 28 -1.11 1.76 -8.00
C ALA A 28 -2.33 1.29 -8.81
N GLU A 29 -2.74 0.03 -8.67
CA GLU A 29 -3.95 -0.51 -9.31
C GLU A 29 -5.21 0.32 -8.97
N ILE A 30 -5.37 0.68 -7.69
CA ILE A 30 -6.53 1.44 -7.22
C ILE A 30 -6.50 2.88 -7.77
N ILE A 31 -5.33 3.53 -7.81
CA ILE A 31 -5.16 4.86 -8.40
C ILE A 31 -5.50 4.81 -9.90
N ILE A 32 -4.88 3.87 -10.64
CA ILE A 32 -5.10 3.73 -12.08
C ILE A 32 -6.58 3.50 -12.38
N LYS A 33 -7.23 2.60 -11.64
CA LYS A 33 -8.64 2.27 -11.84
C LYS A 33 -9.59 3.43 -11.48
N ASN A 34 -9.38 4.09 -10.34
CA ASN A 34 -10.38 5.02 -9.78
C ASN A 34 -10.08 6.51 -10.03
N ARG A 35 -8.81 6.88 -10.24
CA ARG A 35 -8.39 8.27 -10.52
C ARG A 35 -8.04 8.51 -11.98
N LEU A 36 -7.50 7.49 -12.66
CA LEU A 36 -6.99 7.64 -14.03
C LEU A 36 -7.85 6.94 -15.08
N SER A 37 -9.03 6.43 -14.70
CA SER A 37 -9.96 5.71 -15.60
C SER A 37 -9.29 4.57 -16.38
N GLY A 38 -8.34 3.86 -15.76
CA GLY A 38 -7.59 2.77 -16.37
C GLY A 38 -6.34 3.19 -17.15
N ARG A 39 -6.05 4.49 -17.30
CA ARG A 39 -4.87 4.99 -18.01
C ARG A 39 -3.60 4.88 -17.17
N ALA A 40 -2.96 3.72 -17.23
CA ALA A 40 -1.71 3.45 -16.52
C ALA A 40 -0.55 4.37 -16.95
N ASP A 41 -0.56 4.81 -18.22
CA ASP A 41 0.40 5.77 -18.81
C ASP A 41 0.39 7.15 -18.12
N ARG A 42 -0.67 7.46 -17.36
CA ARG A 42 -0.82 8.75 -16.66
C ARG A 42 -0.25 8.76 -15.24
N LEU A 43 0.03 7.60 -14.65
CA LEU A 43 0.66 7.56 -13.33
C LEU A 43 2.16 7.83 -13.50
N GLU A 44 2.60 9.02 -13.10
CA GLU A 44 3.98 9.48 -13.30
C GLU A 44 4.89 8.99 -12.18
N SER A 45 4.50 9.20 -10.92
CA SER A 45 5.23 8.70 -9.77
C SER A 45 4.29 8.18 -8.68
N LEU A 46 4.81 7.24 -7.89
CA LEU A 46 4.18 6.74 -6.67
C LEU A 46 5.28 6.57 -5.61
N ASP A 47 5.34 7.51 -4.68
CA ASP A 47 6.35 7.56 -3.63
C ASP A 47 5.72 7.10 -2.32
N VAL A 48 6.23 6.00 -1.75
CA VAL A 48 5.61 5.35 -0.58
C VAL A 48 6.60 5.12 0.54
N ARG A 49 6.11 5.23 1.76
CA ARG A 49 6.76 4.80 2.99
C ARG A 49 6.00 3.61 3.56
N PHE A 50 6.71 2.50 3.75
CA PHE A 50 6.20 1.36 4.51
C PHE A 50 6.33 1.65 6.00
N VAL A 51 5.22 2.06 6.63
CA VAL A 51 5.20 2.54 8.02
C VAL A 51 5.31 1.36 8.99
N ARG A 52 4.59 0.27 8.73
CA ARG A 52 4.61 -0.95 9.55
C ARG A 52 4.15 -2.17 8.74
N PRO A 53 4.54 -3.38 9.13
CA PRO A 53 4.13 -4.61 8.44
C PRO A 53 2.62 -4.81 8.47
N LEU A 54 2.05 -5.23 7.35
CA LEU A 54 0.65 -5.64 7.25
C LEU A 54 0.54 -7.16 7.50
N MET A 55 0.22 -7.54 8.72
CA MET A 55 0.08 -8.95 9.13
C MET A 55 -1.09 -9.63 8.43
N LEU A 56 -0.92 -10.87 7.95
CA LEU A 56 -1.98 -11.64 7.30
C LEU A 56 -2.63 -12.67 8.24
N PRO A 57 -3.94 -12.97 8.10
CA PRO A 57 -4.90 -12.29 7.22
C PRO A 57 -5.30 -10.91 7.75
N ASN A 58 -5.71 -10.01 6.86
CA ASN A 58 -6.14 -8.66 7.22
C ASN A 58 -7.19 -8.12 6.27
N ILE A 59 -8.02 -7.19 6.75
CA ILE A 59 -8.97 -6.42 5.95
C ILE A 59 -8.65 -4.94 6.14
N ILE A 60 -8.26 -4.30 5.03
CA ILE A 60 -7.73 -2.94 4.96
C ILE A 60 -8.23 -2.26 3.69
N SER A 61 -8.25 -0.95 3.71
CA SER A 61 -8.67 -0.09 2.60
C SER A 61 -7.55 0.88 2.20
N VAL A 62 -7.61 1.33 0.95
CA VAL A 62 -6.79 2.46 0.46
C VAL A 62 -7.61 3.73 0.60
N TYR A 63 -7.06 4.71 1.30
CA TYR A 63 -7.61 6.05 1.45
C TYR A 63 -6.78 7.02 0.64
N MET A 64 -7.46 7.99 0.03
CA MET A 64 -6.82 9.00 -0.82
C MET A 64 -7.44 10.36 -0.52
N TYR A 65 -6.61 11.40 -0.43
CA TYR A 65 -7.05 12.78 -0.35
C TYR A 65 -6.09 13.64 -1.16
N GLN A 66 -6.61 14.33 -2.18
CA GLN A 66 -5.77 14.96 -3.20
C GLN A 66 -4.77 13.94 -3.77
N ASP A 67 -3.47 14.20 -3.60
CA ASP A 67 -2.37 13.38 -4.08
C ASP A 67 -1.78 12.47 -2.97
N ASP A 68 -2.26 12.61 -1.73
CA ASP A 68 -1.83 11.77 -0.62
C ASP A 68 -2.59 10.44 -0.58
N ILE A 69 -1.87 9.37 -0.19
CA ILE A 69 -2.41 8.03 -0.07
C ILE A 69 -2.03 7.37 1.25
N TRP A 70 -2.94 6.52 1.74
CA TRP A 70 -2.74 5.71 2.93
C TRP A 70 -3.38 4.33 2.79
N ILE A 71 -2.74 3.32 3.39
CA ILE A 71 -3.36 2.02 3.67
C ILE A 71 -3.67 1.93 5.15
N GLY A 72 -4.91 1.64 5.51
CA GLY A 72 -5.33 1.51 6.91
C GLY A 72 -6.68 0.84 7.08
N HIS A 73 -7.16 0.78 8.33
CA HIS A 73 -8.50 0.27 8.65
C HIS A 73 -9.58 1.34 8.61
N ALA A 74 -9.21 2.61 8.81
CA ALA A 74 -10.11 3.75 8.85
C ALA A 74 -9.34 5.03 8.50
N PRO A 75 -10.00 6.07 7.96
CA PRO A 75 -9.43 7.41 7.86
C PRO A 75 -9.00 7.92 9.25
N GLY A 76 -7.84 8.56 9.34
CA GLY A 76 -7.26 9.04 10.61
C GLY A 76 -6.69 7.95 11.53
N GLY A 77 -6.85 6.68 11.19
CA GLY A 77 -6.24 5.56 11.92
C GLY A 77 -4.77 5.34 11.58
N ALA A 78 -4.15 4.39 12.27
CA ALA A 78 -2.75 4.03 12.01
C ALA A 78 -2.55 3.50 10.59
N ALA A 79 -1.63 4.10 9.84
CA ALA A 79 -1.28 3.67 8.49
C ALA A 79 -0.32 2.48 8.49
N TYR A 80 -0.46 1.57 7.53
CA TYR A 80 0.54 0.55 7.18
C TYR A 80 1.49 1.05 6.09
N LEU A 81 0.96 1.86 5.19
CA LEU A 81 1.67 2.53 4.11
C LEU A 81 1.11 3.94 4.01
N SER A 82 1.98 4.92 3.81
CA SER A 82 1.62 6.31 3.48
C SER A 82 2.45 6.77 2.31
N GLY A 83 1.96 7.71 1.50
CA GLY A 83 2.71 8.18 0.36
C GLY A 83 1.98 9.25 -0.43
N GLN A 84 2.55 9.59 -1.58
CA GLN A 84 1.98 10.51 -2.54
C GLN A 84 2.12 9.95 -3.95
N PHE A 85 1.24 10.40 -4.86
CA PHE A 85 1.36 10.09 -6.29
C PHE A 85 1.29 11.36 -7.13
N SER A 86 1.92 11.32 -8.30
CA SER A 86 1.82 12.39 -9.28
C SER A 86 1.25 11.85 -10.59
N ILE A 87 0.58 12.72 -11.34
CA ILE A 87 -0.08 12.36 -12.59
C ILE A 87 0.41 13.27 -13.71
N ASN A 88 0.70 12.66 -14.86
CA ASN A 88 0.99 13.42 -16.07
C ASN A 88 -0.33 13.99 -16.64
N LYS A 89 -0.38 15.31 -16.84
CA LYS A 89 -1.56 16.04 -17.31
C LYS A 89 -1.71 16.07 -18.84
N SER A 90 -0.89 15.33 -19.56
CA SER A 90 -0.90 15.23 -21.04
C SER A 90 -2.19 14.62 -21.62
#